data_AF-A0A8T3ZVU9-F1
#
_entry.id   AF-A0A8T3ZVU9-F1
#
_cell.length_a   1.000
_cell.length_b   1.000
_cell.length_c   1.000
_cell.angle_alpha   90.00
_cell.angle_beta   90.00
_cell.angle_gamma   90.00
#
_symmetry.space_group_name_H-M   'P 1'
#
loop_
_entity.id
_entity.type
_entity.pdbx_description
1 polymer ?
#
loop_
_entity_poly.entity_id
_entity_poly.type
_entity_poly.pdbx_seq_one_letter_code
_entity_poly.pdbx_strand_id
1 'polypeptide(L)'
;MKKIRAIYHRPKPRDACDLAYLLENGIKPDYELIEEKLKPLSTSLEESSFEARLLLHEERRNRDLTQVVSNPPTFEETRNGTIGAPFRKDKT
;
A
#
# COMPACT_ATOMS: atom_id res chain seq x y z
N MET A 1 1.73 -6.25 -7.00
CA MET A 1 3.17 -6.15 -7.31
C MET A 1 3.72 -4.75 -7.49
N LYS A 2 3.46 -4.06 -8.62
CA LYS A 2 4.07 -2.73 -8.89
C LYS A 2 3.65 -1.65 -7.88
N LYS A 3 2.44 -1.75 -7.32
CA LYS A 3 1.87 -0.80 -6.34
C LYS A 3 2.58 -0.81 -4.98
N ILE A 4 2.88 -2.00 -4.42
CA ILE A 4 3.61 -2.10 -3.15
C ILE A 4 5.01 -1.50 -3.29
N ARG A 5 5.76 -1.86 -4.33
CA ARG A 5 7.04 -1.22 -4.65
C ARG A 5 6.88 0.31 -4.85
N ALA A 6 5.82 0.75 -5.52
CA ALA A 6 5.56 2.18 -5.71
C ALA A 6 5.34 2.90 -4.38
N ILE A 7 4.63 2.29 -3.41
CA ILE A 7 4.43 2.85 -2.07
C ILE A 7 5.77 3.09 -1.36
N TYR A 8 6.73 2.18 -1.50
CA TYR A 8 8.08 2.36 -0.95
C TYR A 8 8.92 3.41 -1.71
N HIS A 9 8.67 3.60 -3.00
CA HIS A 9 9.56 4.39 -3.86
C HIS A 9 9.10 5.82 -4.11
N ARG A 10 7.78 6.07 -4.14
CA ARG A 10 7.18 7.37 -4.43
C ARG A 10 5.90 7.54 -3.62
N PRO A 11 5.74 8.64 -2.87
CA PRO A 11 4.54 8.90 -2.10
C PRO A 11 3.42 9.46 -3.02
N LYS A 12 2.82 8.57 -3.81
CA LYS A 12 1.63 8.82 -4.62
C LYS A 12 0.42 8.19 -3.92
N PRO A 13 -0.43 8.98 -3.24
CA PRO A 13 -1.46 8.40 -2.38
C PRO A 13 -2.49 7.55 -3.14
N ARG A 14 -2.66 7.76 -4.45
CA ARG A 14 -3.48 6.88 -5.31
C ARG A 14 -2.98 5.44 -5.34
N ASP A 15 -1.67 5.21 -5.24
CA ASP A 15 -1.12 3.85 -5.25
C ASP A 15 -1.51 3.07 -3.98
N ALA A 16 -1.72 3.75 -2.85
CA ALA A 16 -2.23 3.15 -1.62
C ALA A 16 -3.72 2.79 -1.75
N CYS A 17 -4.55 3.70 -2.28
CA CYS A 17 -5.97 3.43 -2.53
C CYS A 17 -6.17 2.29 -3.54
N ASP A 18 -5.42 2.29 -4.64
CA ASP A 18 -5.46 1.22 -5.64
C ASP A 18 -5.08 -0.13 -5.01
N LEU A 19 -4.09 -0.15 -4.11
CA LEU A 19 -3.70 -1.38 -3.42
C LEU A 19 -4.81 -1.89 -2.49
N ALA A 20 -5.42 -1.01 -1.68
CA ALA A 20 -6.53 -1.36 -0.81
C ALA A 20 -7.67 -2.01 -1.61
N TYR A 21 -8.08 -1.37 -2.70
CA TYR A 21 -9.12 -1.87 -3.59
C TYR A 21 -8.79 -3.25 -4.17
N LEU A 22 -7.56 -3.47 -4.64
CA LEU A 22 -7.16 -4.78 -5.19
C LEU A 22 -7.24 -5.88 -4.12
N LEU A 23 -6.79 -5.60 -2.90
CA LEU A 23 -6.81 -6.54 -1.79
C LEU A 23 -8.23 -6.88 -1.33
N GLU A 24 -9.11 -5.87 -1.22
CA GLU A 24 -10.52 -6.05 -0.90
C GLU A 24 -11.26 -6.93 -1.93
N ASN A 25 -10.84 -6.86 -3.20
CA ASN A 25 -11.37 -7.70 -4.27
C ASN A 25 -10.71 -9.10 -4.35
N GLY A 26 -9.97 -9.50 -3.31
CA GLY A 26 -9.38 -10.85 -3.19
C GLY A 26 -8.14 -11.07 -4.05
N ILE A 27 -7.54 -10.02 -4.63
CA ILE A 27 -6.30 -10.14 -5.40
C ILE A 27 -5.15 -10.36 -4.44
N LYS A 28 -4.60 -11.57 -4.45
CA LYS A 28 -3.48 -11.94 -3.59
C LYS A 28 -2.18 -11.31 -4.10
N PRO A 29 -1.42 -10.62 -3.24
CA PRO A 29 -0.06 -10.25 -3.56
C PRO A 29 0.79 -11.52 -3.66
N ASP A 30 1.62 -11.61 -4.68
CA ASP A 30 2.74 -12.54 -4.68
C ASP A 30 3.84 -11.93 -3.77
N TYR A 31 4.27 -12.62 -2.73
CA TYR A 31 5.19 -12.03 -1.75
C TYR A 31 6.65 -12.18 -2.18
N GLU A 32 6.97 -13.28 -2.84
CA GLU A 32 8.34 -13.56 -3.28
C GLU A 32 8.81 -12.51 -4.26
N LEU A 33 7.99 -12.18 -5.26
CA LEU A 33 8.32 -11.16 -6.23
C LEU A 33 8.19 -9.72 -5.67
N ILE A 34 7.51 -9.50 -4.53
CA ILE A 34 7.61 -8.22 -3.82
C ILE A 34 8.97 -8.11 -3.14
N GLU A 35 9.35 -9.11 -2.36
CA GLU A 35 10.64 -9.15 -1.66
C GLU A 35 11.80 -8.98 -2.64
N GLU A 36 11.78 -9.70 -3.77
CA GLU A 36 12.77 -9.55 -4.83
C GLU A 36 12.86 -8.11 -5.35
N LYS A 37 11.72 -7.43 -5.47
CA LYS A 37 11.65 -6.03 -5.93
C LYS A 37 12.03 -5.00 -4.87
N LEU A 38 12.00 -5.37 -3.60
CA LEU A 38 12.42 -4.52 -2.49
C LEU A 38 13.91 -4.68 -2.16
N LYS A 39 14.54 -5.83 -2.49
CA LYS A 39 16.00 -6.05 -2.33
C LYS A 39 16.87 -4.88 -2.81
N PRO A 40 16.67 -4.29 -4.01
CA PRO A 40 17.49 -3.16 -4.47
C PRO A 40 17.33 -1.87 -3.63
N LEU A 41 16.30 -1.80 -2.78
CA LEU A 41 16.02 -0.69 -1.88
C LEU A 41 16.56 -0.93 -0.46
N SER A 42 17.28 -2.04 -0.23
CA SER A 42 17.74 -2.46 1.10
C SER A 42 16.61 -2.44 2.14
N THR A 43 15.43 -2.92 1.73
CA THR A 43 14.19 -2.92 2.51
C THR A 43 13.50 -4.26 2.34
N SER A 44 12.75 -4.68 3.36
CA SER A 44 11.86 -5.85 3.33
C SER A 44 10.41 -5.44 3.57
N LEU A 45 9.47 -6.31 3.18
CA LEU A 45 8.05 -6.10 3.38
C LEU A 45 7.68 -6.43 4.84
N GLU A 46 7.99 -5.52 5.75
CA GLU A 46 7.59 -5.57 7.16
C GLU A 46 6.37 -4.68 7.40
N GLU A 47 5.46 -5.12 8.27
CA GLU A 47 4.21 -4.39 8.54
C GLU A 47 4.48 -2.96 9.04
N SER A 48 5.41 -2.81 10.00
CA SER A 48 5.79 -1.51 10.56
C SER A 48 6.46 -0.60 9.53
N SER A 49 7.31 -1.16 8.65
CA SER A 49 7.97 -0.38 7.59
C SER A 49 6.97 0.08 6.54
N PHE A 50 6.00 -0.76 6.22
CA PHE A 50 4.94 -0.47 5.27
C PHE A 50 3.95 0.55 5.82
N GLU A 51 3.56 0.43 7.09
CA GLU A 51 2.70 1.40 7.77
C GLU A 51 3.33 2.79 7.81
N ALA A 52 4.62 2.88 8.18
CA ALA A 52 5.36 4.12 8.15
C ALA A 52 5.37 4.75 6.75
N ARG A 53 5.45 3.93 5.68
CA ARG A 53 5.31 4.42 4.31
C ARG A 53 3.90 4.92 4.04
N LEU A 54 2.84 4.18 4.38
CA LEU A 54 1.45 4.60 4.16
C LEU A 54 1.14 5.96 4.79
N LEU A 55 1.67 6.25 5.98
CA LEU A 55 1.51 7.56 6.63
C LEU A 55 2.08 8.72 5.79
N LEU A 56 3.22 8.53 5.13
CA LEU A 56 3.81 9.55 4.23
C LEU A 56 2.94 9.80 2.99
N HIS A 57 2.15 8.82 2.56
CA HIS A 57 1.19 9.02 1.48
C HIS A 57 -0.03 9.80 1.96
N GLU A 58 -0.47 9.60 3.22
CA GLU A 58 -1.61 10.33 3.78
C GLU A 58 -1.38 11.83 3.84
N GLU A 59 -0.20 12.26 4.29
CA GLU A 59 0.17 13.68 4.33
C GLU A 59 0.01 14.36 2.95
N ARG A 60 0.12 13.59 1.86
CA ARG A 60 -0.02 14.07 0.48
C ARG A 60 -1.41 13.82 -0.11
N ARG A 61 -2.25 13.01 0.54
CA ARG A 61 -3.58 12.60 0.04
C ARG A 61 -4.50 13.80 -0.15
N ASN A 62 -4.57 14.69 0.84
CA ASN A 62 -5.41 15.88 0.75
C ASN A 62 -4.99 16.85 -0.36
N ARG A 63 -3.71 16.85 -0.74
CA ARG A 63 -3.20 17.69 -1.84
C ARG A 63 -3.45 17.04 -3.20
N ASP A 64 -3.18 15.74 -3.32
CA ASP A 64 -3.05 15.09 -4.63
C ASP A 64 -4.33 14.33 -5.06
N LEU A 65 -5.15 13.87 -4.12
CA LEU A 65 -6.26 12.93 -4.39
C LEU A 65 -7.63 13.63 -4.44
N THR A 66 -7.86 14.60 -3.57
CA THR A 66 -9.11 15.39 -3.52
C THR A 66 -9.33 16.24 -4.76
N GLN A 67 -8.26 16.55 -5.51
CA GLN A 67 -8.34 17.28 -6.79
C GLN A 67 -8.87 16.42 -7.95
N VAL A 68 -8.81 15.10 -7.81
CA VAL A 68 -9.07 14.16 -8.93
C VAL A 68 -10.22 13.20 -8.59
N VAL A 69 -10.48 12.97 -7.30
CA VAL A 69 -11.51 12.05 -6.81
C VAL A 69 -12.42 12.81 -5.86
N SER A 70 -13.72 12.82 -6.14
CA SER A 70 -14.70 13.60 -5.37
C SER A 70 -14.91 13.07 -3.95
N ASN A 71 -14.83 11.75 -3.75
CA ASN A 71 -14.95 11.08 -2.45
C ASN A 71 -13.88 10.00 -2.32
N PRO A 72 -12.62 10.37 -2.04
CA PRO A 72 -11.57 9.39 -1.86
C PRO A 72 -11.76 8.63 -0.54
N PRO A 73 -11.46 7.31 -0.49
CA PRO A 73 -11.52 6.55 0.76
C PRO A 73 -10.61 7.20 1.81
N THR A 74 -11.05 7.19 3.06
CA THR A 74 -10.30 7.70 4.21
C THR A 74 -8.95 6.99 4.37
N PHE A 75 -8.05 7.61 5.13
CA PHE A 75 -6.80 6.97 5.51
C PHE A 75 -7.07 5.64 6.22
N GLU A 76 -8.02 5.63 7.16
CA GLU A 76 -8.35 4.44 7.94
C GLU A 76 -8.90 3.33 7.07
N GLU A 77 -9.80 3.63 6.12
CA GLU A 77 -10.28 2.64 5.15
C GLU A 77 -9.12 2.10 4.31
N THR A 78 -8.28 2.97 3.76
CA THR A 78 -7.12 2.57 2.96
C THR A 78 -6.15 1.72 3.76
N ARG A 79 -5.85 2.14 5.00
CA ARG A 79 -4.95 1.46 5.95
C ARG A 79 -5.52 0.10 6.33
N ASN A 80 -6.78 0.01 6.70
CA ASN A 80 -7.40 -1.26 7.09
C ASN A 80 -7.50 -2.23 5.91
N GLY A 81 -7.73 -1.72 4.69
CA GLY A 81 -7.71 -2.51 3.47
C GLY A 81 -6.32 -2.97 3.03
N THR A 82 -5.25 -2.32 3.51
CA THR A 82 -3.85 -2.64 3.13
C THR A 82 -3.00 -3.27 4.24
N ILE A 83 -3.28 -3.00 5.51
CA ILE A 83 -2.61 -3.58 6.67
C ILE A 83 -3.48 -4.75 7.16
N GLY A 84 -3.10 -5.96 6.74
CA GLY A 84 -3.78 -7.19 7.16
C GLY A 84 -3.86 -8.25 6.07
N ALA A 85 -4.01 -7.86 4.79
CA ALA A 85 -4.00 -8.80 3.68
C ALA A 85 -2.58 -9.19 3.19
N PRO A 86 -1.59 -8.25 3.09
CA PRO A 86 -0.23 -8.55 2.66
C PRO A 86 0.66 -9.23 3.72
N PHE A 87 0.34 -9.07 5.00
CA PHE A 87 1.27 -9.44 6.10
C PHE A 87 0.82 -10.67 6.86
N ARG A 88 -0.39 -11.19 6.58
CA ARG A 88 -0.82 -12.51 7.04
C ARG A 88 -0.13 -13.58 6.19
N LYS A 89 1.14 -13.86 6.50
CA LYS A 89 1.69 -15.20 6.28
C LYS A 89 0.84 -16.14 7.15
N ASP A 90 -0.03 -16.89 6.52
CA ASP A 90 -0.83 -17.99 7.06
C ASP A 90 -1.97 -17.65 8.03
N LYS A 91 -3.20 -17.85 7.54
CA LYS A 91 -4.22 -18.72 8.20
C LYS A 91 -5.19 -19.25 7.14
N THR A 92 -4.75 -20.23 6.34
CA THR A 92 -5.44 -21.46 5.90
C THR A 92 -4.61 -22.14 4.83
#